data_AF-A0A5T2ACF9-F1
#
_entry.id   AF-A0A5T2ACF9-F1
#
_cell.length_a   1.000
_cell.length_b   1.000
_cell.length_c   1.000
_cell.angle_alpha   90.00
_cell.angle_beta   90.00
_cell.angle_gamma   90.00
#
_symmetry.space_group_name_H-M   'P 1'
#
loop_
_entity.id
_entity.type
_entity.pdbx_description
1 polymer ?
#
loop_
_entity_poly.entity_id
_entity_poly.type
_entity_poly.pdbx_seq_one_letter_code
_entity_poly.pdbx_strand_id
1 'polypeptide(L)'
;MKISNLIQNENSQELILVFGGFASHPSHFAHLKSDKNVVLVYDYENLDFKFDLNSFSKITLIAFSMGVCVASRVLKNIEFSQKIAINGTPFGIDKLKGIHPAIFAKQ
;
A
#
# COMPACT_ATOMS: atom_id res chain seq x y z
N MET A 1 8.39 -1.32 -7.89
CA MET A 1 6.93 -1.20 -7.69
C MET A 1 6.35 -0.20 -8.67
N LYS A 2 5.07 -0.32 -9.01
CA LYS A 2 4.31 0.66 -9.81
C LYS A 2 3.47 1.54 -8.89
N ILE A 3 3.23 2.77 -9.34
CA ILE A 3 2.43 3.77 -8.63
C ILE A 3 1.40 4.32 -9.61
N SER A 4 0.14 4.40 -9.20
CA SER A 4 -0.95 4.93 -10.01
C SER A 4 -1.86 5.82 -9.20
N ASN A 5 -2.22 6.97 -9.75
CA ASN A 5 -3.24 7.82 -9.17
C ASN A 5 -4.61 7.21 -9.49
N LEU A 6 -5.33 6.75 -8.46
CA LEU A 6 -6.69 6.25 -8.61
C LEU A 6 -7.71 7.38 -8.64
N ILE A 7 -7.50 8.40 -7.79
CA ILE A 7 -8.35 9.58 -7.67
C ILE A 7 -7.44 10.78 -7.47
N GLN A 8 -7.62 11.83 -8.26
CA GLN A 8 -6.92 13.11 -8.11
C GLN A 8 -7.94 14.19 -7.75
N ASN A 9 -7.69 14.91 -6.67
CA ASN A 9 -8.46 16.08 -6.28
C ASN A 9 -7.50 17.23 -5.93
N GLU A 10 -7.36 18.16 -6.86
CA GLU A 10 -6.46 19.32 -6.75
C GLU A 10 -6.85 20.25 -5.59
N ASN A 11 -8.11 20.23 -5.16
CA ASN A 11 -8.58 21.01 -4.02
C ASN A 11 -8.29 20.34 -2.67
N SER A 12 -7.74 19.12 -2.66
CA SER A 12 -7.43 18.37 -1.44
C SER A 12 -5.94 18.29 -1.21
N GLN A 13 -5.51 18.64 0.00
CA GLN A 13 -4.14 18.46 0.49
C GLN A 13 -3.99 17.16 1.30
N GLU A 14 -4.99 16.27 1.24
CA GLU A 14 -4.97 14.97 1.90
C GLU A 14 -4.71 13.85 0.90
N LEU A 15 -3.97 12.84 1.35
CA LEU A 15 -3.63 11.63 0.60
C LEU A 15 -4.08 10.37 1.34
N ILE A 16 -4.76 9.48 0.61
CA ILE A 16 -4.90 8.07 0.95
C ILE A 16 -3.88 7.30 0.10
N LEU A 17 -2.84 6.81 0.74
CA LEU A 17 -1.81 5.97 0.13
C LEU A 17 -2.19 4.51 0.32
N VAL A 18 -2.50 3.82 -0.76
CA VAL A 18 -2.94 2.43 -0.79
C VAL A 18 -1.76 1.53 -1.20
N PHE A 19 -1.38 0.58 -0.37
CA PHE A 19 -0.48 -0.51 -0.75
C PHE A 19 -1.30 -1.77 -1.03
N GLY A 20 -1.38 -2.17 -2.30
CA GLY A 20 -2.16 -3.33 -2.75
C GLY A 20 -1.58 -4.67 -2.29
N GLY A 21 -2.39 -5.73 -2.34
CA GLY A 21 -1.90 -7.10 -2.18
C GLY A 21 -1.11 -7.59 -3.41
N PHE A 22 -0.60 -8.82 -3.34
CA PHE A 22 -0.05 -9.50 -4.51
C PHE A 22 -1.06 -9.50 -5.68
N ALA A 23 -0.56 -9.32 -6.92
CA ALA A 23 -1.36 -9.23 -8.14
C ALA A 23 -2.46 -8.13 -8.13
N SER A 24 -2.31 -7.09 -7.31
CA SER A 24 -3.22 -5.94 -7.37
C SER A 24 -3.10 -5.20 -8.70
N HIS A 25 -4.23 -4.69 -9.17
CA HIS A 25 -4.33 -3.88 -10.38
C HIS A 25 -5.25 -2.68 -10.12
N PRO A 26 -5.01 -1.50 -10.72
CA PRO A 26 -5.86 -0.31 -10.51
C PRO A 26 -7.36 -0.57 -10.71
N SER A 27 -7.74 -1.44 -11.66
CA SER A 27 -9.14 -1.77 -11.92
C SER A 27 -9.88 -2.40 -10.74
N HIS A 28 -9.18 -3.07 -9.81
CA HIS A 28 -9.79 -3.64 -8.60
C HIS A 28 -10.41 -2.56 -7.71
N PHE A 29 -9.95 -1.31 -7.85
CA PHE A 29 -10.34 -0.17 -7.03
C PHE A 29 -11.20 0.85 -7.78
N ALA A 30 -11.61 0.56 -9.02
CA ALA A 30 -12.37 1.50 -9.86
C ALA A 30 -13.73 1.92 -9.28
N HIS A 31 -14.26 1.15 -8.32
CA HIS A 31 -15.51 1.43 -7.63
C HIS A 31 -15.36 2.44 -6.49
N LEU A 32 -14.13 2.75 -6.06
CA LEU A 32 -13.89 3.67 -4.95
C LEU A 32 -14.21 5.11 -5.33
N LYS A 33 -14.74 5.85 -4.36
CA LYS A 33 -14.98 7.29 -4.44
C LYS A 33 -14.36 7.94 -3.21
N SER A 34 -13.80 9.13 -3.39
CA SER A 34 -13.09 9.86 -2.35
C SER A 34 -13.10 11.35 -2.70
N ASP A 35 -13.16 12.20 -1.67
CA ASP A 35 -12.89 13.64 -1.73
C ASP A 35 -11.40 13.97 -1.52
N LYS A 36 -10.56 12.95 -1.32
CA LYS A 36 -9.10 13.04 -1.15
C LYS A 36 -8.37 12.44 -2.35
N ASN A 37 -7.10 12.78 -2.48
CA ASN A 37 -6.22 12.09 -3.42
C ASN A 37 -6.06 10.62 -3.00
N VAL A 38 -6.09 9.70 -3.96
CA VAL A 38 -5.88 8.27 -3.72
C VAL A 38 -4.82 7.75 -4.66
N VAL A 39 -3.76 7.20 -4.09
CA VAL A 39 -2.62 6.65 -4.84
C VAL A 39 -2.48 5.17 -4.50
N LEU A 40 -2.39 4.33 -5.52
CA LEU A 40 -2.12 2.91 -5.39
C LEU A 40 -0.66 2.63 -5.68
N VAL A 41 -0.01 1.91 -4.76
CA VAL A 41 1.29 1.27 -4.91
C VAL A 41 1.06 -0.23 -5.06
N TYR A 42 1.59 -0.82 -6.13
CA TYR A 42 1.36 -2.22 -6.48
C TYR A 42 2.54 -2.78 -7.29
N ASP A 43 2.42 -4.03 -7.74
CA ASP A 43 3.38 -4.68 -8.63
C ASP A 43 4.84 -4.58 -8.14
N TYR A 44 5.10 -5.23 -7.00
CA TYR A 44 6.31 -5.09 -6.21
C TYR A 44 7.55 -5.81 -6.79
N GLU A 45 7.86 -5.61 -8.08
CA GLU A 45 9.08 -6.14 -8.72
C GLU A 45 10.38 -5.66 -8.02
N ASN A 46 10.31 -4.51 -7.35
CA ASN A 46 11.35 -3.94 -6.51
C ASN A 46 10.72 -3.13 -5.36
N LEU A 47 11.54 -2.78 -4.36
CA LEU A 47 11.16 -2.01 -3.17
C LEU A 47 11.60 -0.53 -3.24
N ASP A 48 11.83 0.02 -4.43
CA ASP A 48 12.18 1.43 -4.62
C ASP A 48 10.89 2.28 -4.68
N PHE A 49 10.53 2.93 -3.57
CA PHE A 49 9.36 3.80 -3.49
C PHE A 49 9.75 5.25 -3.80
N LYS A 50 9.28 5.75 -4.95
CA LYS A 50 9.57 7.10 -5.46
C LYS A 50 8.27 7.87 -5.70
N PHE A 51 7.77 8.49 -4.64
CA PHE A 51 6.60 9.36 -4.68
C PHE A 51 6.76 10.48 -3.66
N ASP A 52 6.51 11.72 -4.08
CA ASP A 52 6.64 12.86 -3.18
C ASP A 52 5.45 12.99 -2.25
N LEU A 53 5.67 12.62 -0.99
CA LEU A 53 4.69 12.72 0.07
C LEU A 53 4.65 14.11 0.72
N ASN A 54 5.66 14.96 0.51
CA ASN A 54 5.77 16.26 1.18
C ASN A 54 4.75 17.28 0.68
N SER A 55 4.18 17.04 -0.51
CA SER A 55 3.11 17.85 -1.08
C SER A 55 1.75 17.68 -0.38
N PHE A 56 1.62 16.73 0.56
CA PHE A 56 0.38 16.46 1.27
C PHE A 56 0.51 16.79 2.75
N SER A 57 -0.46 17.56 3.26
CA SER A 57 -0.55 17.95 4.67
C SER A 57 -0.92 16.78 5.60
N LYS A 58 -1.63 15.77 5.07
CA LYS A 58 -2.16 14.64 5.83
C LYS A 58 -2.13 13.38 4.98
N ILE A 59 -1.56 12.32 5.53
CA ILE A 59 -1.39 11.05 4.83
C ILE A 59 -2.02 9.93 5.66
N THR A 60 -2.94 9.21 5.03
CA THR A 60 -3.53 7.97 5.56
C THR A 60 -2.98 6.79 4.77
N LEU A 61 -2.34 5.85 5.46
CA LEU A 61 -1.89 4.60 4.86
C LEU A 61 -2.99 3.53 4.98
N ILE A 62 -3.36 2.92 3.87
CA ILE A 62 -4.18 1.71 3.84
C ILE A 62 -3.38 0.62 3.14
N ALA A 63 -3.12 -0.49 3.81
CA ALA A 63 -2.34 -1.58 3.23
C ALA A 63 -3.13 -2.90 3.31
N PHE A 64 -3.17 -3.63 2.21
CA PHE A 64 -3.91 -4.89 2.08
C PHE A 64 -2.98 -6.08 1.85
N SER A 65 -3.19 -7.18 2.58
CA SER A 65 -2.47 -8.45 2.37
C SER A 65 -0.95 -8.25 2.36
N MET A 66 -0.25 -8.70 1.32
CA MET A 66 1.21 -8.53 1.17
C MET A 66 1.65 -7.05 1.16
N GLY A 67 0.77 -6.13 0.80
CA GLY A 67 1.02 -4.70 0.87
C GLY A 67 1.32 -4.20 2.28
N VAL A 68 0.81 -4.87 3.33
CA VAL A 68 1.14 -4.52 4.73
C VAL A 68 2.62 -4.77 5.02
N CYS A 69 3.12 -5.94 4.62
CA CYS A 69 4.53 -6.30 4.73
C CYS A 69 5.41 -5.32 3.95
N VAL A 70 5.05 -5.04 2.70
CA VAL A 70 5.81 -4.11 1.85
C VAL A 70 5.83 -2.71 2.47
N ALA A 71 4.67 -2.11 2.75
CA ALA A 71 4.56 -0.77 3.33
C ALA A 71 5.38 -0.62 4.61
N SER A 72 5.36 -1.63 5.50
CA SER A 72 6.13 -1.60 6.75
C SER A 72 7.64 -1.51 6.54
N ARG A 73 8.15 -1.99 5.41
CA ARG A 73 9.58 -1.95 5.05
C ARG A 73 9.95 -0.64 4.39
N VAL A 74 9.15 -0.19 3.42
CA VAL A 74 9.50 0.99 2.60
C VAL A 74 9.21 2.31 3.29
N LEU A 75 8.22 2.35 4.18
CA LEU A 75 7.72 3.58 4.80
C LEU A 75 8.12 3.70 6.29
N LYS A 76 9.19 3.03 6.71
CA LYS A 76 9.58 2.91 8.13
C LYS A 76 9.75 4.26 8.85
N ASN A 77 10.20 5.29 8.14
CA ASN A 77 10.51 6.61 8.68
C ASN A 77 9.51 7.69 8.23
N ILE A 78 8.34 7.28 7.73
CA ILE A 78 7.30 8.20 7.27
C ILE A 78 6.24 8.34 8.35
N GLU A 79 5.90 9.59 8.66
CA GLU A 79 4.81 9.91 9.57
C GLU A 79 3.46 9.84 8.85
N PHE A 80 2.48 9.24 9.51
CA PHE A 80 1.13 9.07 8.98
C PHE A 80 0.12 9.52 10.02
N SER A 81 -0.93 10.22 9.58
CA SER A 81 -2.02 10.57 10.48
C SER A 81 -2.88 9.36 10.86
N GLN A 82 -2.92 8.34 9.99
CA GLN A 82 -3.59 7.07 10.28
C GLN A 82 -2.96 5.94 9.46
N LYS A 83 -2.89 4.74 10.05
CA LYS A 83 -2.40 3.51 9.41
C LYS A 83 -3.44 2.40 9.58
N ILE A 84 -3.89 1.82 8.48
CA ILE A 84 -4.90 0.74 8.45
C ILE A 84 -4.29 -0.47 7.74
N ALA A 85 -4.29 -1.61 8.40
CA ALA A 85 -3.93 -2.90 7.81
C ALA A 85 -5.21 -3.73 7.60
N ILE A 86 -5.37 -4.29 6.40
CA ILE A 86 -6.50 -5.14 6.04
C ILE A 86 -5.96 -6.51 5.66
N ASN A 87 -6.36 -7.55 6.41
CA ASN A 87 -6.03 -8.96 6.13
C ASN A 87 -4.55 -9.20 5.76
N GLY A 88 -3.64 -8.53 6.45
CA GLY A 88 -2.20 -8.61 6.20
C GLY A 88 -1.41 -8.20 7.43
N THR A 89 -0.15 -8.61 7.49
CA THR A 89 0.76 -8.33 8.60
C THR A 89 2.11 -7.82 8.09
N PRO A 90 2.94 -7.21 8.96
CA PRO A 90 4.32 -6.86 8.61
C PRO A 90 5.20 -8.08 8.29
N PHE A 91 4.77 -9.27 8.70
CA PHE A 91 5.49 -10.53 8.54
C PHE A 91 4.95 -11.27 7.31
N GLY A 92 5.41 -10.90 6.10
CA GLY A 92 4.88 -11.44 4.85
C GLY A 92 4.92 -12.98 4.78
N ILE A 93 6.10 -13.57 4.90
CA ILE A 93 6.31 -15.03 4.95
C ILE A 93 6.79 -15.38 6.35
N ASP A 94 5.92 -16.00 7.14
CA ASP A 94 6.19 -16.36 8.53
C ASP A 94 5.24 -17.47 8.95
N LYS A 95 5.73 -18.45 9.73
CA LYS A 95 4.95 -19.63 10.14
C LYS A 95 3.77 -19.31 11.06
N LEU A 96 3.87 -18.27 11.87
CA LEU A 96 2.90 -17.95 12.93
C LEU A 96 2.18 -16.62 12.69
N LYS A 97 2.85 -15.68 12.02
CA LYS A 97 2.40 -14.28 11.90
C LYS A 97 2.07 -13.88 10.46
N GLY A 98 2.26 -14.76 9.50
CA GLY A 98 2.24 -14.45 8.08
C GLY A 98 1.71 -15.58 7.21
N ILE A 99 2.06 -15.53 5.93
CA ILE A 99 1.80 -16.64 5.01
C ILE A 99 2.80 -17.74 5.33
N HIS A 100 2.29 -18.95 5.60
CA HIS A 100 3.13 -20.06 6.00
C HIS A 100 4.17 -20.39 4.90
N PRO A 101 5.48 -20.54 5.23
CA PRO A 101 6.54 -20.73 4.23
C PRO A 101 6.33 -21.93 3.29
N ALA A 102 5.66 -22.98 3.77
CA ALA A 102 5.37 -24.17 2.96
C ALA A 102 4.57 -23.87 1.68
N ILE A 103 3.82 -22.77 1.62
CA ILE A 103 3.07 -22.35 0.41
C ILE A 103 4.03 -21.97 -0.74
N PHE A 104 5.26 -21.57 -0.42
CA PHE A 104 6.26 -21.14 -1.41
C PHE A 104 7.33 -22.20 -1.70
N ALA A 105 7.26 -23.36 -1.03
CA ALA A 105 8.15 -24.47 -1.35
C ALA A 105 7.85 -24.96 -2.78
N LYS A 106 8.89 -25.12 -3.59
CA LYS A 106 8.74 -25.77 -4.91
C LYS A 106 8.29 -27.22 -4.67
N GLN A 107 7.25 -27.63 -5.39
CA GLN A 107 6.87 -29.05 -5.50
C GLN A 107 7.91 -29.80 -6.32
#